data_AF-A0A9P5QQ08-F1
#
_entry.id   AF-A0A9P5QQ08-F1
#
_cell.length_a   1.000
_cell.length_b   1.000
_cell.length_c   1.000
_cell.angle_alpha   90.00
_cell.angle_beta   90.00
_cell.angle_gamma   90.00
#
_symmetry.space_group_name_H-M   'P 1'
#
loop_
_entity.id
_entity.type
_entity.pdbx_description
1 polymer ?
#
loop_
_entity_poly.entity_id
_entity_poly.type
_entity_poly.pdbx_seq_one_letter_code
_entity_poly.pdbx_strand_id
1 'polypeptide(L)'
;NEAAWGRSDIQGNQALRDQILALQWVQKNIASFGGDPKRVTVFGESAGATSIRALLAAPSAFDLYQSVIGESDPINIPFKTPDDGASITTYFLQALNCPDVACARTRPIDEVLTAQGVANTKALADDKWTTWALVERPSIDGILIKSEFSAMVKAGTYNTKANIMWGTVKDEAGLFVPQYFPEVVPIANVTTALALVFSPEQSALMLSNPMFQPNPSDSDAVRNLFTRAGT
;
A
#
# COMPACT_ATOMS: atom_id res chain seq x y z
N ASN A 1 11.61 -0.46 22.11
CA ASN A 1 12.43 -1.52 22.75
C ASN A 1 12.08 -2.84 22.06
N GLU A 2 12.92 -3.28 21.13
CA GLU A 2 12.70 -4.45 20.25
C GLU A 2 12.41 -5.75 21.02
N ALA A 3 12.81 -5.83 22.28
CA ALA A 3 12.54 -6.97 23.16
C ALA A 3 11.04 -7.22 23.42
N ALA A 4 10.17 -6.22 23.31
CA ALA A 4 8.73 -6.41 23.49
C ALA A 4 8.04 -7.05 22.26
N TRP A 5 8.77 -7.26 21.17
CA TRP A 5 8.24 -7.54 19.83
C TRP A 5 8.54 -8.98 19.38
N GLY A 6 9.01 -9.83 20.30
CA GLY A 6 9.11 -11.30 20.14
C GLY A 6 9.75 -11.77 18.84
N ARG A 7 11.09 -11.94 18.81
CA ARG A 7 11.84 -12.40 17.62
C ARG A 7 11.39 -13.77 17.05
N SER A 8 10.56 -14.53 17.77
CA SER A 8 10.12 -15.88 17.38
C SER A 8 9.09 -15.90 16.26
N ASP A 9 8.23 -14.88 16.15
CA ASP A 9 7.09 -14.87 15.22
C ASP A 9 7.14 -13.65 14.31
N ILE A 10 6.95 -13.83 12.99
CA ILE A 10 6.83 -12.68 12.08
C ILE A 10 5.53 -11.96 12.41
N GLN A 11 5.62 -10.84 13.12
CA GLN A 11 4.45 -10.03 13.49
C GLN A 11 3.88 -9.18 12.34
N GLY A 12 4.52 -9.20 11.16
CA GLY A 12 4.20 -8.31 10.05
C GLY A 12 4.62 -6.85 10.27
N ASN A 13 4.35 -6.01 9.27
CA ASN A 13 4.57 -4.56 9.32
C ASN A 13 6.01 -4.10 9.60
N GLN A 14 7.04 -4.90 9.31
CA GLN A 14 8.43 -4.55 9.65
C GLN A 14 8.87 -3.18 9.10
N ALA A 15 8.46 -2.81 7.88
CA ALA A 15 8.74 -1.48 7.35
C ALA A 15 8.12 -0.33 8.18
N LEU A 16 6.87 -0.49 8.65
CA LEU A 16 6.23 0.50 9.54
C LEU A 16 6.93 0.56 10.90
N ARG A 17 7.38 -0.59 11.40
CA ARG A 17 8.16 -0.71 12.64
C ARG A 17 9.45 0.10 12.55
N ASP A 18 10.16 -0.03 11.44
CA ASP A 18 11.38 0.72 11.15
C ASP A 18 11.11 2.23 11.05
N GLN A 19 10.02 2.64 10.39
CA GLN A 19 9.61 4.05 10.32
C GLN A 19 9.30 4.62 11.71
N ILE A 20 8.57 3.88 12.56
CA ILE A 20 8.28 4.29 13.94
C ILE A 20 9.58 4.42 14.74
N LEU A 21 10.51 3.48 14.59
CA LEU A 21 11.82 3.54 15.26
C LEU A 21 12.64 4.75 14.79
N ALA A 22 12.65 5.04 13.49
CA ALA A 22 13.29 6.22 12.94
C ALA A 22 12.68 7.52 13.50
N LEU A 23 11.35 7.61 13.60
CA LEU A 23 10.68 8.76 14.19
C LEU A 23 10.97 8.89 15.69
N GLN A 24 11.07 7.79 16.44
CA GLN A 24 11.54 7.81 17.83
C GLN A 24 12.96 8.36 17.95
N TRP A 25 13.84 8.00 17.01
CA TRP A 25 15.18 8.56 16.94
C TRP A 25 15.15 10.06 16.66
N VAL A 26 14.31 10.53 15.71
CA VAL A 26 14.11 11.96 15.44
C VAL A 26 13.65 12.68 16.70
N GLN A 27 12.62 12.18 17.38
CA GLN A 27 12.11 12.75 18.63
C GLN A 27 13.20 12.91 19.70
N LYS A 28 14.09 11.92 19.82
CA LYS A 28 15.16 11.92 20.83
C LYS A 28 16.34 12.84 20.46
N ASN A 29 16.66 12.97 19.17
CA ASN A 29 17.96 13.51 18.76
C ASN A 29 17.88 14.81 17.94
N ILE A 30 16.74 15.12 17.29
CA ILE A 30 16.69 16.21 16.31
C ILE A 30 17.00 17.59 16.89
N ALA A 31 16.78 17.78 18.20
CA ALA A 31 17.16 19.00 18.92
C ALA A 31 18.66 19.30 18.85
N SER A 32 19.52 18.28 18.86
CA SER A 32 20.98 18.44 18.71
C SER A 32 21.39 18.89 17.31
N PHE A 33 20.49 18.75 16.33
CA PHE A 33 20.68 19.21 14.95
C PHE A 33 19.97 20.55 14.69
N GLY A 34 19.44 21.20 15.73
CA GLY A 34 18.72 22.48 15.62
C GLY A 34 17.25 22.36 15.19
N GLY A 35 16.72 21.14 15.05
CA GLY A 35 15.29 20.91 14.80
C GLY A 35 14.46 20.96 16.07
N ASP A 36 13.15 21.10 15.91
CA ASP A 36 12.20 21.08 17.02
C ASP A 36 11.42 19.76 17.01
N PRO A 37 11.58 18.87 18.00
CA PRO A 37 10.88 17.58 18.04
C PRO A 37 9.35 17.74 18.12
N LYS A 38 8.83 18.90 18.53
CA LYS A 38 7.39 19.19 18.57
C LYS A 38 6.83 19.66 17.23
N ARG A 39 7.68 19.92 16.23
CA ARG A 39 7.30 20.41 14.89
C ARG A 39 7.80 19.49 13.78
N VAL A 40 7.72 18.18 14.00
CA VAL A 40 8.09 17.18 13.01
C VAL A 40 6.95 17.02 12.00
N THR A 41 7.25 17.20 10.72
CA THR A 41 6.37 16.86 9.60
C THR A 41 6.94 15.64 8.86
N VAL A 42 6.12 14.64 8.62
CA VAL A 42 6.49 13.43 7.84
C VAL A 42 5.78 13.50 6.50
N PHE A 43 6.51 13.33 5.40
CA PHE A 43 5.90 13.30 4.07
C PHE A 43 6.32 12.04 3.33
N GLY A 44 5.49 11.60 2.40
CA GLY A 44 5.78 10.47 1.55
C GLY A 44 4.95 10.47 0.27
N GLU A 45 5.56 9.99 -0.80
CA GLU A 45 4.97 9.86 -2.13
C GLU A 45 4.72 8.37 -2.46
N SER A 46 3.64 8.06 -3.16
CA SER A 46 3.29 6.69 -3.59
C SER A 46 3.26 5.70 -2.41
N ALA A 47 4.13 4.67 -2.39
CA ALA A 47 4.28 3.76 -1.25
C ALA A 47 4.68 4.46 0.06
N GLY A 48 5.35 5.62 -0.04
CA GLY A 48 5.59 6.53 1.08
C GLY A 48 4.30 7.16 1.59
N ALA A 49 3.35 7.51 0.73
CA ALA A 49 2.04 8.00 1.15
C ALA A 49 1.18 6.88 1.78
N THR A 50 1.30 5.65 1.28
CA THR A 50 0.74 4.45 1.96
C THR A 50 1.36 4.25 3.35
N SER A 51 2.66 4.57 3.50
CA SER A 51 3.34 4.58 4.80
C SER A 51 2.81 5.68 5.72
N ILE A 52 2.53 6.88 5.20
CA ILE A 52 1.84 7.94 5.95
C ILE A 52 0.45 7.47 6.42
N ARG A 53 -0.32 6.83 5.53
CA ARG A 53 -1.61 6.21 5.86
C ARG A 53 -1.47 5.19 7.00
N ALA A 54 -0.44 4.36 6.97
CA ALA A 54 -0.14 3.40 8.02
C ALA A 54 0.27 4.06 9.35
N LEU A 55 1.05 5.14 9.33
CA LEU A 55 1.40 5.91 10.52
C LEU A 55 0.16 6.57 11.14
N LEU A 56 -0.73 7.14 10.33
CA LEU A 56 -2.03 7.67 10.78
C LEU A 56 -2.93 6.58 11.39
N ALA A 57 -2.74 5.32 11.00
CA ALA A 57 -3.49 4.17 11.50
C ALA A 57 -2.84 3.49 12.73
N ALA A 58 -1.63 3.89 13.13
CA ALA A 58 -0.85 3.24 14.18
C ALA A 58 -0.75 4.10 15.46
N PRO A 59 -1.56 3.83 16.50
CA PRO A 59 -1.59 4.66 17.72
C PRO A 59 -0.23 4.84 18.40
N SER A 60 0.66 3.86 18.29
CA SER A 60 2.02 3.94 18.83
C SER A 60 2.92 5.00 18.17
N ALA A 61 2.50 5.53 17.01
CA ALA A 61 3.21 6.57 16.27
C ALA A 61 2.64 7.99 16.48
N PHE A 62 1.47 8.13 17.10
CA PHE A 62 0.68 9.38 17.04
C PHE A 62 1.38 10.58 17.64
N ASP A 63 2.20 10.38 18.68
CA ASP A 63 2.94 11.44 19.36
C ASP A 63 4.34 11.67 18.75
N LEU A 64 4.70 10.98 17.67
CA LEU A 64 6.03 11.07 17.05
C LEU A 64 6.13 12.11 15.94
N TYR A 65 5.00 12.67 15.52
CA TYR A 65 4.92 13.71 14.49
C TYR A 65 3.77 14.67 14.77
N GLN A 66 3.89 15.89 14.27
CA GLN A 66 2.84 16.92 14.36
C GLN A 66 1.99 16.97 13.10
N SER A 67 2.59 16.73 11.94
CA SER A 67 1.94 16.92 10.64
C SER A 67 2.38 15.86 9.65
N VAL A 68 1.50 15.57 8.69
CA VAL A 68 1.79 14.63 7.63
C VAL A 68 1.37 15.16 6.26
N ILE A 69 2.10 14.74 5.23
CA ILE A 69 1.79 15.01 3.83
C ILE A 69 1.80 13.69 3.06
N GLY A 70 0.64 13.31 2.51
CA GLY A 70 0.52 12.16 1.62
C GLY A 70 0.41 12.62 0.17
N GLU A 71 1.33 12.16 -0.69
CA GLU A 71 1.38 12.52 -2.09
C GLU A 71 1.12 11.26 -2.94
N SER A 72 0.04 11.25 -3.73
CA SER A 72 -0.25 10.17 -4.66
C SER A 72 -0.36 8.78 -4.01
N ASP A 73 -1.05 8.68 -2.86
CA ASP A 73 -1.33 7.38 -2.22
C ASP A 73 -2.29 6.56 -3.10
N PRO A 74 -1.96 5.30 -3.44
CA PRO A 74 -2.92 4.37 -4.04
C PRO A 74 -3.93 3.91 -2.96
N ILE A 75 -4.80 4.84 -2.55
CA ILE A 75 -5.69 4.67 -1.40
C ILE A 75 -6.82 3.67 -1.68
N ASN A 76 -7.12 3.43 -2.95
CA ASN A 76 -7.98 2.34 -3.41
C ASN A 76 -7.43 0.94 -3.11
N ILE A 77 -6.13 0.81 -2.82
CA ILE A 77 -5.50 -0.45 -2.41
C ILE A 77 -5.59 -0.58 -0.88
N PRO A 78 -6.37 -1.55 -0.36
CA PRO A 78 -6.57 -1.71 1.08
C PRO A 78 -5.29 -2.20 1.76
N PHE A 79 -5.22 -2.10 3.09
CA PHE A 79 -4.22 -2.83 3.83
C PHE A 79 -4.39 -4.34 3.62
N LYS A 80 -3.29 -5.08 3.74
CA LYS A 80 -3.27 -6.54 3.67
C LYS A 80 -4.08 -7.11 4.85
N THR A 81 -4.97 -8.06 4.57
CA THR A 81 -5.69 -8.77 5.64
C THR A 81 -4.80 -9.85 6.26
N PRO A 82 -5.13 -10.36 7.46
CA PRO A 82 -4.44 -11.51 8.03
C PRO A 82 -4.41 -12.74 7.08
N ASP A 83 -5.49 -12.99 6.35
CA ASP A 83 -5.61 -14.12 5.43
C ASP A 83 -4.72 -13.96 4.20
N ASP A 84 -4.63 -12.74 3.65
CA ASP A 84 -3.67 -12.42 2.58
C ASP A 84 -2.23 -12.66 3.05
N GLY A 85 -1.90 -12.19 4.27
CA GLY A 85 -0.59 -12.38 4.88
C GLY A 85 -0.23 -13.85 5.07
N ALA A 86 -1.18 -14.67 5.54
CA ALA A 86 -1.01 -16.11 5.71
C ALA A 86 -0.81 -16.83 4.36
N SER A 87 -1.58 -16.46 3.35
CA SER A 87 -1.51 -17.04 2.00
C SER A 87 -0.16 -16.73 1.34
N ILE A 88 0.26 -15.46 1.35
CA ILE A 88 1.56 -15.03 0.80
C ILE A 88 2.71 -15.72 1.53
N THR A 89 2.66 -15.81 2.86
CA THR A 89 3.66 -16.52 3.66
C THR A 89 3.74 -17.99 3.27
N THR A 90 2.60 -18.64 3.07
CA THR A 90 2.54 -20.04 2.63
C THR A 90 3.20 -20.22 1.26
N TYR A 91 2.91 -19.35 0.30
CA TYR A 91 3.50 -19.43 -1.04
C TYR A 91 5.00 -19.17 -1.03
N PHE A 92 5.45 -18.22 -0.22
CA PHE A 92 6.86 -17.92 -0.03
C PHE A 92 7.63 -19.10 0.56
N LEU A 93 7.12 -19.71 1.63
CA LEU A 93 7.74 -20.87 2.26
C LEU A 93 7.74 -22.10 1.34
N GLN A 94 6.67 -22.32 0.59
CA GLN A 94 6.60 -23.37 -0.44
C GLN A 94 7.66 -23.14 -1.53
N ALA A 95 7.80 -21.91 -2.04
CA ALA A 95 8.78 -21.59 -3.07
C ALA A 95 10.24 -21.74 -2.58
N LEU A 96 10.50 -21.51 -1.29
CA LEU A 96 11.80 -21.75 -0.64
C LEU A 96 12.06 -23.21 -0.22
N ASN A 97 11.09 -24.11 -0.38
CA ASN A 97 11.12 -25.45 0.19
C ASN A 97 11.47 -25.41 1.70
N CYS A 98 10.82 -24.52 2.44
CA CYS A 98 11.00 -24.36 3.88
C CYS A 98 9.72 -24.68 4.65
N PRO A 99 9.80 -25.41 5.78
CA PRO A 99 8.64 -25.68 6.61
C PRO A 99 8.18 -24.47 7.43
N ASP A 100 9.11 -23.54 7.70
CA ASP A 100 8.87 -22.38 8.56
C ASP A 100 9.84 -21.22 8.25
N VAL A 101 9.64 -20.12 8.97
CA VAL A 101 10.46 -18.92 8.87
C VAL A 101 11.90 -19.15 9.36
N ALA A 102 12.11 -20.04 10.33
CA ALA A 102 13.44 -20.31 10.85
C ALA A 102 14.32 -20.92 9.75
N CYS A 103 13.79 -21.86 8.96
CA CYS A 103 14.41 -22.33 7.73
C CYS A 103 14.63 -21.19 6.73
N ALA A 104 13.61 -20.37 6.46
CA ALA A 104 13.70 -19.30 5.45
C ALA A 104 14.83 -18.30 5.76
N ARG A 105 15.07 -18.00 7.04
CA ARG A 105 16.17 -17.12 7.51
C ARG A 105 17.57 -17.66 7.22
N THR A 106 17.71 -18.96 6.96
CA THR A 106 19.01 -19.58 6.62
C THR A 106 19.29 -19.59 5.12
N ARG A 107 18.31 -19.20 4.29
CA ARG A 107 18.44 -19.25 2.84
C ARG A 107 19.26 -18.08 2.30
N PRO A 108 20.04 -18.28 1.23
CA PRO A 108 20.66 -17.21 0.47
C PRO A 108 19.65 -16.15 -0.01
N ILE A 109 20.08 -14.90 -0.09
CA ILE A 109 19.20 -13.78 -0.45
C ILE A 109 18.63 -13.91 -1.87
N ASP A 110 19.37 -14.49 -2.81
CA ASP A 110 18.92 -14.74 -4.18
C ASP A 110 17.79 -15.78 -4.23
N GLU A 111 17.84 -16.82 -3.40
CA GLU A 111 16.73 -17.77 -3.23
C GLU A 111 15.51 -17.07 -2.63
N VAL A 112 15.72 -16.22 -1.62
CA VAL A 112 14.65 -15.43 -0.98
C VAL A 112 13.96 -14.50 -1.98
N LEU A 113 14.72 -13.75 -2.78
CA LEU A 113 14.17 -12.85 -3.80
C LEU A 113 13.43 -13.63 -4.89
N THR A 114 13.96 -14.78 -5.31
CA THR A 114 13.29 -15.66 -6.27
C THR A 114 11.94 -16.14 -5.72
N ALA A 115 11.93 -16.64 -4.48
CA ALA A 115 10.72 -17.12 -3.84
C ALA A 115 9.68 -16.01 -3.58
N GLN A 116 10.13 -14.79 -3.26
CA GLN A 116 9.25 -13.62 -3.16
C GLN A 116 8.54 -13.35 -4.49
N GLY A 117 9.28 -13.39 -5.62
CA GLY A 117 8.70 -13.25 -6.94
C GLY A 117 7.61 -14.29 -7.21
N VAL A 118 7.89 -15.56 -6.94
CA VAL A 118 6.91 -16.66 -7.10
C VAL A 118 5.68 -16.46 -6.21
N ALA A 119 5.88 -16.11 -4.94
CA ALA A 119 4.78 -15.87 -4.00
C ALA A 119 3.89 -14.72 -4.45
N ASN A 120 4.48 -13.61 -4.91
CA ASN A 120 3.75 -12.45 -5.39
C ASN A 120 2.95 -12.78 -6.65
N THR A 121 3.53 -13.49 -7.63
CA THR A 121 2.80 -13.93 -8.82
C THR A 121 1.60 -14.80 -8.45
N LYS A 122 1.75 -15.71 -7.49
CA LYS A 122 0.65 -16.57 -7.05
C LYS A 122 -0.45 -15.79 -6.31
N ALA A 123 -0.07 -14.89 -5.40
CA ALA A 123 -1.02 -14.04 -4.70
C ALA A 123 -1.84 -13.16 -5.66
N LEU A 124 -1.19 -12.58 -6.68
CA LEU A 124 -1.86 -11.83 -7.74
C LEU A 124 -2.83 -12.70 -8.56
N ALA A 125 -2.53 -13.98 -8.74
CA ALA A 125 -3.41 -14.89 -9.46
C ALA A 125 -4.67 -15.26 -8.66
N ASP A 126 -4.55 -15.39 -7.34
CA ASP A 126 -5.67 -15.71 -6.46
C ASP A 126 -6.59 -14.51 -6.21
N ASP A 127 -6.00 -13.31 -6.05
CA ASP A 127 -6.74 -12.06 -5.90
C ASP A 127 -6.03 -10.89 -6.61
N LYS A 128 -6.37 -10.74 -7.89
CA LYS A 128 -5.88 -9.65 -8.73
C LYS A 128 -6.50 -8.28 -8.41
N TRP A 129 -7.58 -8.23 -7.63
CA TRP A 129 -8.36 -7.01 -7.40
C TRP A 129 -7.83 -6.19 -6.24
N THR A 130 -7.32 -6.85 -5.21
CA THR A 130 -6.85 -6.15 -4.02
C THR A 130 -5.42 -5.67 -4.14
N THR A 131 -4.69 -6.00 -5.22
CA THR A 131 -3.23 -5.89 -5.21
C THR A 131 -2.61 -4.88 -6.15
N TRP A 132 -3.11 -4.61 -7.36
CA TRP A 132 -2.44 -3.65 -8.29
C TRP A 132 -0.90 -3.80 -8.34
N ALA A 133 -0.43 -5.04 -8.25
CA ALA A 133 0.98 -5.41 -8.06
C ALA A 133 1.68 -4.99 -6.75
N LEU A 134 1.04 -4.25 -5.84
CA LEU A 134 1.48 -3.98 -4.46
C LEU A 134 1.11 -5.11 -3.50
N VAL A 135 1.69 -6.29 -3.73
CA VAL A 135 1.51 -7.46 -2.85
C VAL A 135 2.11 -7.21 -1.47
N GLU A 136 3.27 -6.55 -1.42
CA GLU A 136 3.94 -6.18 -0.17
C GLU A 136 3.55 -4.76 0.24
N ARG A 137 2.77 -4.67 1.32
CA ARG A 137 2.20 -3.43 1.85
C ARG A 137 1.83 -3.60 3.32
N PRO A 138 1.47 -2.52 4.04
CA PRO A 138 1.03 -2.62 5.43
C PRO A 138 -0.15 -3.58 5.61
N SER A 139 -0.17 -4.28 6.73
CA SER A 139 -1.14 -5.32 7.09
C SER A 139 -1.93 -4.92 8.33
N ILE A 140 -3.19 -5.33 8.38
CA ILE A 140 -3.99 -5.30 9.60
C ILE A 140 -3.48 -6.43 10.49
N ASP A 141 -2.60 -6.11 11.44
CA ASP A 141 -1.94 -7.06 12.33
C ASP A 141 -2.60 -7.12 13.72
N GLY A 142 -3.58 -6.25 14.00
CA GLY A 142 -4.23 -6.13 15.31
C GLY A 142 -3.35 -5.50 16.39
N ILE A 143 -2.08 -5.20 16.09
CA ILE A 143 -1.09 -4.65 17.02
C ILE A 143 -0.82 -3.19 16.69
N LEU A 144 -0.23 -2.92 15.52
CA LEU A 144 0.02 -1.57 15.02
C LEU A 144 -1.21 -1.05 14.28
N ILE A 145 -1.77 -1.84 13.37
CA ILE A 145 -2.94 -1.47 12.57
C ILE A 145 -4.09 -2.40 12.92
N LYS A 146 -5.16 -1.83 13.46
CA LYS A 146 -6.30 -2.60 14.02
C LYS A 146 -7.43 -2.87 13.04
N SER A 147 -7.54 -2.09 11.98
CA SER A 147 -8.59 -2.21 10.96
C SER A 147 -8.19 -1.47 9.69
N GLU A 148 -9.00 -1.58 8.64
CA GLU A 148 -8.79 -0.80 7.42
C GLU A 148 -8.87 0.71 7.69
N PHE A 149 -8.06 1.50 6.98
CA PHE A 149 -7.97 2.94 7.19
C PHE A 149 -9.31 3.64 6.93
N SER A 150 -10.04 3.24 5.88
CA SER A 150 -11.35 3.79 5.56
C SER A 150 -12.38 3.60 6.70
N ALA A 151 -12.30 2.50 7.44
CA ALA A 151 -13.13 2.26 8.62
C ALA A 151 -12.69 3.13 9.79
N MET A 152 -11.37 3.31 9.99
CA MET A 152 -10.84 4.21 11.02
C MET A 152 -11.23 5.66 10.79
N VAL A 153 -11.22 6.12 9.53
CA VAL A 153 -11.67 7.47 9.16
C VAL A 153 -13.14 7.66 9.54
N LYS A 154 -14.02 6.72 9.19
CA LYS A 154 -15.45 6.77 9.56
C LYS A 154 -15.67 6.75 11.08
N ALA A 155 -14.86 6.01 11.81
CA ALA A 155 -14.95 5.89 13.27
C ALA A 155 -14.21 7.01 14.03
N GLY A 156 -13.38 7.82 13.36
CA GLY A 156 -12.55 8.83 14.00
C GLY A 156 -11.41 8.26 14.87
N THR A 157 -10.92 7.05 14.55
CA THR A 157 -9.93 6.32 15.37
C THR A 157 -8.50 6.38 14.83
N TYR A 158 -8.28 7.02 13.68
CA TYR A 158 -6.95 7.39 13.19
C TYR A 158 -6.39 8.59 13.98
N ASN A 159 -5.16 9.04 13.69
CA ASN A 159 -4.59 10.22 14.32
C ASN A 159 -5.29 11.52 13.86
N THR A 160 -6.45 11.83 14.45
CA THR A 160 -7.25 13.02 14.17
C THR A 160 -6.61 14.34 14.64
N LYS A 161 -5.50 14.27 15.40
CA LYS A 161 -4.80 15.44 15.93
C LYS A 161 -3.72 15.98 15.00
N ALA A 162 -3.24 15.18 14.05
CA ALA A 162 -2.21 15.60 13.12
C ALA A 162 -2.77 16.61 12.10
N ASN A 163 -1.98 17.60 11.69
CA ASN A 163 -2.31 18.38 10.50
C ASN A 163 -2.05 17.51 9.27
N ILE A 164 -3.02 17.40 8.37
CA ILE A 164 -2.94 16.52 7.21
C ILE A 164 -3.03 17.35 5.94
N MET A 165 -2.05 17.18 5.07
CA MET A 165 -2.14 17.57 3.66
C MET A 165 -2.16 16.30 2.82
N TRP A 166 -3.04 16.23 1.83
CA TRP A 166 -3.17 15.08 0.95
C TRP A 166 -3.40 15.55 -0.48
N GLY A 167 -2.68 14.97 -1.43
CA GLY A 167 -2.73 15.38 -2.83
C GLY A 167 -2.51 14.23 -3.80
N THR A 168 -2.91 14.44 -5.04
CA THR A 168 -2.79 13.52 -6.17
C THR A 168 -2.46 14.33 -7.43
N VAL A 169 -1.86 13.69 -8.43
CA VAL A 169 -1.69 14.28 -9.77
C VAL A 169 -2.87 13.93 -10.67
N LYS A 170 -2.99 14.63 -11.80
CA LYS A 170 -4.11 14.41 -12.73
C LYS A 170 -4.14 12.99 -13.35
N ASP A 171 -2.96 12.45 -13.64
CA ASP A 171 -2.77 11.23 -14.44
C ASP A 171 -1.85 10.23 -13.70
N GLU A 172 -2.26 9.82 -12.50
CA GLU A 172 -1.52 8.95 -11.55
C GLU A 172 -1.01 7.64 -12.17
N ALA A 173 -1.84 6.96 -12.96
CA ALA A 173 -1.46 5.69 -13.56
C ALA A 173 -0.77 5.84 -14.92
N GLY A 174 -0.44 7.06 -15.35
CA GLY A 174 0.18 7.33 -16.66
C GLY A 174 1.42 6.47 -16.94
N LEU A 175 2.24 6.21 -15.91
CA LEU A 175 3.43 5.35 -16.01
C LEU A 175 3.10 3.85 -16.16
N PHE A 176 1.98 3.41 -15.62
CA PHE A 176 1.62 1.99 -15.51
C PHE A 176 0.72 1.52 -16.65
N VAL A 177 -0.12 2.40 -17.20
CA VAL A 177 -1.08 2.04 -18.25
C VAL A 177 -0.45 1.34 -19.45
N PRO A 178 0.70 1.78 -20.03
CA PRO A 178 1.31 1.06 -21.15
C PRO A 178 1.82 -0.34 -20.80
N GLN A 179 2.08 -0.63 -19.52
CA GLN A 179 2.56 -1.94 -19.06
C GLN A 179 1.41 -2.98 -19.04
N TYR A 180 0.20 -2.52 -18.72
CA TYR A 180 -1.01 -3.37 -18.71
C TYR A 180 -1.75 -3.37 -20.05
N PHE A 181 -1.71 -2.24 -20.76
CA PHE A 181 -2.38 -2.02 -22.04
C PHE A 181 -1.38 -1.45 -23.06
N PRO A 182 -0.47 -2.30 -23.59
CA PRO A 182 0.55 -1.86 -24.53
C PRO A 182 -0.05 -1.31 -25.82
N GLU A 183 -1.21 -1.84 -26.21
CA GLU A 183 -1.97 -1.42 -27.39
C GLU A 183 -3.22 -0.63 -27.02
N VAL A 184 -3.71 0.16 -27.97
CA VAL A 184 -4.96 0.91 -27.83
C VAL A 184 -6.12 -0.06 -27.57
N VAL A 185 -6.94 0.26 -26.56
CA VAL A 185 -8.13 -0.53 -26.20
C VAL A 185 -9.38 0.12 -26.78
N PRO A 186 -10.15 -0.56 -27.64
CA PRO A 186 -11.40 -0.02 -28.18
C PRO A 186 -12.40 0.33 -27.08
N ILE A 187 -13.13 1.45 -27.24
CA ILE A 187 -14.13 1.90 -26.26
C ILE A 187 -15.21 0.83 -26.00
N ALA A 188 -15.56 0.04 -27.01
CA ALA A 188 -16.49 -1.08 -26.85
C ALA A 188 -16.05 -2.11 -25.79
N ASN A 189 -14.75 -2.16 -25.47
CA ASN A 189 -14.16 -3.07 -24.52
C ASN A 189 -13.88 -2.44 -23.15
N VAL A 190 -14.33 -1.20 -22.89
CA VAL A 190 -14.03 -0.48 -21.64
C VAL A 190 -14.42 -1.27 -20.39
N THR A 191 -15.60 -1.91 -20.38
CA THR A 191 -16.05 -2.72 -19.24
C THR A 191 -15.16 -3.93 -19.02
N THR A 192 -14.76 -4.62 -20.08
CA THR A 192 -13.86 -5.78 -20.00
C THR A 192 -12.47 -5.36 -19.53
N ALA A 193 -11.96 -4.21 -20.00
CA ALA A 193 -10.67 -3.68 -19.57
C ALA A 193 -10.69 -3.29 -18.08
N LEU A 194 -11.74 -2.61 -17.61
CA LEU A 194 -11.89 -2.26 -16.19
C LEU A 194 -11.93 -3.50 -15.32
N ALA A 195 -12.67 -4.53 -15.75
CA ALA A 195 -12.72 -5.83 -15.11
C ALA A 195 -11.45 -6.69 -15.33
N LEU A 196 -10.32 -6.13 -15.73
CA LEU A 196 -8.97 -6.73 -15.60
C LEU A 196 -8.18 -6.12 -14.44
N VAL A 197 -8.55 -4.91 -14.02
CA VAL A 197 -7.79 -4.07 -13.10
C VAL A 197 -8.56 -3.74 -11.80
N PHE A 198 -9.90 -3.69 -11.86
CA PHE A 198 -10.78 -3.30 -10.77
C PHE A 198 -11.88 -4.34 -10.51
N SER A 199 -12.39 -4.39 -9.29
CA SER A 199 -13.55 -5.21 -8.95
C SER A 199 -14.78 -4.81 -9.78
N PRO A 200 -15.80 -5.68 -9.89
CA PRO A 200 -17.06 -5.32 -10.55
C PRO A 200 -17.71 -4.06 -9.96
N GLU A 201 -17.68 -3.90 -8.64
CA GLU A 201 -18.23 -2.74 -7.93
C GLU A 201 -17.44 -1.47 -8.24
N GLN A 202 -16.11 -1.54 -8.21
CA GLN A 202 -15.23 -0.43 -8.56
C GLN A 202 -15.43 0.00 -10.02
N SER A 203 -15.48 -0.98 -10.94
CA SER A 203 -15.72 -0.75 -12.36
C SER A 203 -17.06 -0.06 -12.60
N ALA A 204 -18.13 -0.51 -11.94
CA ALA A 204 -19.45 0.10 -12.04
C ALA A 204 -19.47 1.52 -11.47
N LEU A 205 -18.78 1.76 -10.34
CA LEU A 205 -18.68 3.09 -9.74
C LEU A 205 -17.96 4.07 -10.69
N MET A 206 -16.84 3.64 -11.28
CA MET A 206 -16.12 4.44 -12.27
C MET A 206 -17.00 4.78 -13.47
N LEU A 207 -17.65 3.79 -14.07
CA LEU A 207 -18.53 4.00 -15.23
C LEU A 207 -19.80 4.79 -14.90
N SER A 208 -20.18 4.95 -13.64
CA SER A 208 -21.27 5.84 -13.23
C SER A 208 -20.84 7.31 -13.07
N ASN A 209 -19.53 7.57 -12.98
CA ASN A 209 -18.99 8.88 -12.68
C ASN A 209 -18.59 9.62 -13.98
N PRO A 210 -19.08 10.85 -14.21
CA PRO A 210 -18.72 11.64 -15.39
C PRO A 210 -17.23 11.87 -15.57
N MET A 211 -16.44 11.89 -14.48
CA MET A 211 -14.98 12.10 -14.56
C MET A 211 -14.24 10.94 -15.24
N PHE A 212 -14.80 9.73 -15.23
CA PHE A 212 -14.19 8.52 -15.78
C PHE A 212 -14.85 8.05 -17.08
N GLN A 213 -15.65 8.89 -17.75
CA GLN A 213 -16.20 8.51 -19.05
C GLN A 213 -15.10 8.59 -20.13
N PRO A 214 -14.93 7.55 -20.96
CA PRO A 214 -14.03 7.61 -22.10
C PRO A 214 -14.62 8.56 -23.16
N ASN A 215 -13.80 9.45 -23.71
CA ASN A 215 -14.22 10.36 -24.78
C ASN A 215 -14.39 9.57 -26.11
N PRO A 216 -15.59 9.48 -26.70
CA PRO A 216 -15.82 8.72 -27.94
C PRO A 216 -15.01 9.18 -29.15
N SER A 217 -14.52 10.42 -29.13
CA SER A 217 -13.72 10.99 -30.23
C SER A 217 -12.22 10.75 -30.08
N ASP A 218 -11.78 10.20 -28.94
CA ASP A 218 -10.39 9.88 -28.67
C ASP A 218 -10.17 8.38 -28.88
N SER A 219 -9.33 8.03 -29.84
CA SER A 219 -9.02 6.63 -30.14
C SER A 219 -8.38 5.91 -28.95
N ASP A 220 -7.75 6.64 -28.03
CA ASP A 220 -7.07 6.09 -26.86
C ASP A 220 -7.80 6.36 -25.53
N ALA A 221 -9.10 6.67 -25.62
CA ALA A 221 -9.90 7.10 -24.48
C ALA A 221 -9.94 6.09 -23.31
N VAL A 222 -9.84 4.79 -23.59
CA VAL A 222 -9.84 3.76 -22.55
C VAL A 222 -8.53 3.80 -21.75
N ARG A 223 -7.37 3.91 -22.40
CA ARG A 223 -6.09 4.04 -21.67
C ARG A 223 -6.02 5.35 -20.90
N ASN A 224 -6.49 6.45 -21.50
CA ASN A 224 -6.62 7.77 -20.83
C ASN A 224 -7.62 7.77 -19.66
N LEU A 225 -8.58 6.85 -19.63
CA LEU A 225 -9.42 6.62 -18.47
C LEU A 225 -8.61 5.98 -17.34
N PHE A 226 -7.82 4.95 -17.65
CA PHE A 226 -6.98 4.29 -16.66
C PHE A 226 -5.94 5.22 -16.05
N THR A 227 -5.33 6.14 -16.81
CA THR A 227 -4.32 7.08 -16.27
C THR A 227 -4.87 7.90 -15.11
N ARG A 228 -6.16 8.25 -15.15
CA ARG A 228 -6.85 9.04 -14.12
C ARG A 228 -7.34 8.20 -12.94
N ALA A 229 -7.43 6.88 -13.11
CA ALA A 229 -7.97 5.95 -12.12
C ALA A 229 -6.90 5.40 -11.15
N GLY A 230 -5.75 6.07 -11.08
CA GLY A 230 -4.51 5.60 -10.44
C GLY A 230 -4.46 5.60 -8.91
N THR A 231 -5.44 6.19 -8.24
CA THR A 231 -5.44 6.39 -6.77
C THR A 231 -6.82 6.23 -6.19
#